data_AF-A0A6J4Y1X7-F1
#
_entry.id   AF-A0A6J4Y1X7-F1
#
_cell.length_a   1.000
_cell.length_b   1.000
_cell.length_c   1.000
_cell.angle_alpha   90.00
_cell.angle_beta   90.00
_cell.angle_gamma   90.00
#
_symmetry.space_group_name_H-M   'P 1'
#
loop_
_entity.id
_entity.type
_entity.pdbx_description
1 polymer ?
#
loop_
_entity_poly.entity_id
_entity_poly.type
_entity_poly.pdbx_seq_one_letter_code
_entity_poly.pdbx_strand_id
1 'polypeptide(L)'
;MARKIINTTRRGFLKTVAAIGTGAVIDRSGAQAANTQTKASPDKWIVPKRPFGDTGVQVPILSLGGMFNTGRNLLLLKQAVKWGVTYWDTAARYEYWGSETGIGKYFTRYPEDRKKIFLVSKAYSLDPSRLDQYLDASLDNLKTDYIDL
;
A
#
# COMPACT_ATOMS: atom_id res chain seq x y z
N MET A 1 37.10 -23.53 19.14
CA MET A 1 35.92 -22.95 19.85
C MET A 1 34.77 -22.83 18.87
N ALA A 2 33.67 -23.56 19.07
CA ALA A 2 32.48 -23.45 18.22
C ALA A 2 31.43 -22.59 18.94
N ARG A 3 30.96 -21.54 18.28
CA ARG A 3 29.94 -20.62 18.81
C ARG A 3 28.56 -21.25 18.63
N LYS A 4 27.84 -21.49 19.73
CA LYS A 4 26.47 -22.03 19.72
C LYS A 4 25.50 -20.91 19.33
N ILE A 5 24.85 -21.03 18.17
CA ILE A 5 23.80 -20.09 17.74
C ILE A 5 22.51 -20.45 18.50
N ILE A 6 22.00 -19.51 19.29
CA ILE A 6 20.74 -19.67 20.03
C ILE A 6 19.59 -19.20 19.13
N ASN A 7 18.80 -20.15 18.61
CA ASN A 7 17.57 -19.84 17.86
C ASN A 7 16.42 -19.57 18.84
N THR A 8 16.23 -18.30 19.20
CA THR A 8 15.06 -17.89 19.99
C THR A 8 13.83 -17.80 19.09
N THR A 9 12.80 -18.59 19.37
CA THR A 9 11.53 -18.50 18.64
C THR A 9 10.73 -17.27 19.08
N ARG A 10 9.91 -16.69 18.17
CA ARG A 10 9.05 -15.52 18.47
C ARG A 10 8.19 -15.72 19.72
N ARG A 11 7.69 -16.94 19.93
CA ARG A 11 6.92 -17.33 21.12
C ARG A 11 7.77 -17.34 22.39
N GLY A 12 9.03 -17.77 22.31
CA GLY A 12 9.98 -17.73 23.43
C GLY A 12 10.25 -16.28 23.87
N PHE A 13 10.51 -15.39 22.92
CA PHE A 13 10.72 -13.97 23.19
C PHE A 13 9.51 -13.32 23.89
N LEU A 14 8.29 -13.55 23.38
CA LEU A 14 7.07 -13.00 23.99
C LEU A 14 6.82 -13.51 25.41
N LYS A 15 7.13 -14.79 25.69
CA LYS A 15 7.04 -15.34 27.05
C LYS A 15 8.07 -14.71 27.99
N THR A 16 9.30 -14.48 27.53
CA THR A 16 10.34 -13.83 28.32
C THR A 16 9.98 -12.39 28.65
N VAL A 17 9.47 -11.61 27.70
CA VAL A 17 9.04 -10.22 27.94
C VAL A 17 7.84 -10.17 28.90
N ALA A 18 6.86 -11.06 28.76
CA ALA A 18 5.72 -11.13 29.67
C ALA A 18 6.12 -11.49 31.11
N ALA A 19 7.14 -12.36 31.29
CA ALA A 19 7.63 -12.75 32.60
C ALA A 19 8.47 -11.66 33.31
N ILE A 20 9.12 -10.78 32.54
CA ILE A 20 9.87 -9.64 33.09
C ILE A 20 8.92 -8.47 33.44
N GLY A 21 7.80 -8.32 32.71
CA GLY A 21 6.83 -7.25 32.93
C GLY A 21 6.03 -7.32 34.24
N THR A 22 5.99 -8.47 34.92
CA THR A 22 5.27 -8.62 36.19
C THR A 22 6.07 -8.19 37.43
N GLY A 23 7.35 -7.82 37.28
CA GLY A 23 8.25 -7.49 38.40
C GLY A 23 8.49 -6.00 38.69
N ALA A 24 7.87 -5.08 37.93
CA ALA A 24 8.17 -3.64 38.03
C ALA A 24 6.93 -2.77 38.30
N VAL A 25 6.11 -3.15 39.28
CA VAL A 25 5.06 -2.26 39.82
C VAL A 25 5.14 -2.24 41.34
N ILE A 26 6.21 -1.62 41.85
CA ILE A 26 6.23 -1.12 43.23
C ILE A 26 6.31 0.40 43.12
N ASP A 27 5.23 1.02 43.59
CA ASP A 27 5.01 2.44 43.87
C ASP A 27 4.88 3.44 42.71
N ARG A 28 3.62 3.70 42.33
CA ARG A 28 3.12 5.03 42.00
C ARG A 28 1.72 5.20 42.57
N SER A 29 1.68 5.49 43.86
CA SER A 29 0.59 6.24 44.48
C SER A 29 0.44 7.59 43.74
N GLY A 30 -0.73 7.82 43.11
CA GLY A 30 -1.06 9.10 42.48
C GLY A 30 -1.06 9.13 40.94
N ALA A 31 -1.89 8.30 40.31
CA ALA A 31 -2.61 8.66 39.09
C ALA A 31 -3.71 7.62 38.90
N GLN A 32 -4.95 7.99 39.18
CA GLN A 32 -6.08 7.31 38.56
C GLN A 32 -5.87 7.45 37.06
N ALA A 33 -5.37 6.39 36.42
CA ALA A 33 -5.45 6.25 34.99
C ALA A 33 -6.95 6.26 34.69
N ALA A 34 -7.45 7.44 34.29
CA ALA A 34 -8.77 7.58 33.73
C ALA A 34 -8.86 6.53 32.63
N ASN A 35 -9.62 5.47 32.90
CA ASN A 35 -10.02 4.51 31.90
C ASN A 35 -11.07 5.21 31.04
N THR A 36 -10.64 6.20 30.27
CA THR A 36 -11.34 6.60 29.06
C THR A 36 -11.25 5.40 28.14
N GLN A 37 -12.15 4.43 28.37
CA GLN A 37 -12.73 3.66 27.28
C GLN A 37 -13.40 4.69 26.36
N THR A 38 -12.59 5.32 25.52
CA THR A 38 -13.05 5.81 24.24
C THR A 38 -13.69 4.61 23.59
N LYS A 39 -15.02 4.56 23.60
CA LYS A 39 -15.77 3.71 22.69
C LYS A 39 -15.16 3.97 21.33
N ALA A 40 -14.34 3.03 20.86
CA ALA A 40 -13.89 3.04 19.50
C ALA A 40 -15.17 2.93 18.69
N SER A 41 -15.66 4.07 18.19
CA SER A 41 -16.34 4.06 16.91
C SER A 41 -15.48 3.14 16.02
N PRO A 42 -16.06 2.25 15.21
CA PRO A 42 -15.26 1.47 14.28
C PRO A 42 -14.64 2.48 13.32
N ASP A 43 -13.48 3.02 13.69
CA ASP A 43 -12.72 3.95 12.91
C ASP A 43 -12.48 3.21 11.63
N LYS A 44 -12.99 3.81 10.55
CA LYS A 44 -12.89 3.26 9.21
C LYS A 44 -11.41 2.98 8.99
N TRP A 45 -11.03 1.72 9.09
CA TRP A 45 -9.64 1.32 8.98
C TRP A 45 -9.14 1.71 7.60
N ILE A 46 -8.19 2.63 7.57
CA ILE A 46 -7.52 3.11 6.35
C ILE A 46 -6.07 2.65 6.44
N VAL A 47 -5.56 2.12 5.33
CA VAL A 47 -4.17 1.69 5.21
C VAL A 47 -3.23 2.87 5.52
N PRO A 48 -2.32 2.72 6.51
CA PRO A 48 -1.34 3.75 6.83
C PRO A 48 -0.43 4.09 5.63
N LYS A 49 0.16 5.28 5.65
CA LYS A 49 1.12 5.74 4.65
C LYS A 49 2.53 5.86 5.23
N ARG A 50 3.55 5.80 4.37
CA ARG A 50 4.95 6.07 4.71
C ARG A 50 5.69 6.75 3.55
N PRO A 51 6.86 7.37 3.78
CA PRO A 51 7.64 7.97 2.71
C PRO A 51 8.10 6.96 1.66
N PHE A 52 8.04 7.34 0.39
CA PHE A 52 8.58 6.57 -0.73
C PHE A 52 10.07 6.88 -0.90
N GLY A 53 10.92 6.16 -0.14
CA GLY A 53 12.34 6.47 -0.06
C GLY A 53 12.60 7.89 0.43
N ASP A 54 13.61 8.55 -0.12
CA ASP A 54 14.01 9.91 0.25
C ASP A 54 13.21 11.00 -0.48
N THR A 55 12.26 10.62 -1.35
CA THR A 55 11.45 11.59 -2.13
C THR A 55 10.48 12.40 -1.26
N GLY A 56 10.19 11.93 -0.04
CA GLY A 56 9.19 12.52 0.85
C GLY A 56 7.72 12.25 0.45
N VAL A 57 7.45 11.70 -0.74
CA VAL A 57 6.09 11.38 -1.20
C VAL A 57 5.46 10.33 -0.28
N GLN A 58 4.24 10.57 0.20
CA GLN A 58 3.54 9.67 1.12
C GLN A 58 2.68 8.65 0.38
N VAL A 59 3.14 7.40 0.36
CA VAL A 59 2.44 6.30 -0.30
C VAL A 59 1.87 5.30 0.72
N PRO A 60 0.74 4.65 0.44
CA PRO A 60 0.22 3.55 1.26
C PRO A 60 1.23 2.43 1.46
N ILE A 61 1.26 1.84 2.67
CA ILE A 61 2.14 0.69 2.97
C ILE A 61 1.72 -0.60 2.25
N LEU A 62 0.50 -0.63 1.70
CA LEU A 62 -0.03 -1.72 0.90
C LEU A 62 -0.36 -1.21 -0.50
N SER A 63 0.18 -1.87 -1.52
CA SER A 63 -0.07 -1.59 -2.93
C SER A 63 -1.05 -2.59 -3.55
N LEU A 64 -1.74 -2.16 -4.60
CA LEU A 64 -2.55 -3.01 -5.46
C LEU A 64 -1.80 -3.31 -6.76
N GLY A 65 -1.37 -4.56 -6.95
CA GLY A 65 -0.77 -5.01 -8.21
C GLY A 65 -1.82 -5.31 -9.27
N GLY A 66 -1.68 -4.73 -10.45
CA GLY A 66 -2.66 -4.75 -11.53
C GLY A 66 -2.52 -5.92 -12.52
N MET A 67 -1.76 -6.98 -12.21
CA MET A 67 -1.59 -8.15 -13.11
C MET A 67 -2.84 -9.06 -13.11
N PHE A 68 -4.00 -8.49 -13.42
CA PHE A 68 -5.29 -9.15 -13.57
C PHE A 68 -6.21 -8.28 -14.43
N ASN A 69 -7.39 -8.77 -14.76
CA ASN A 69 -8.38 -7.99 -15.52
C ASN A 69 -9.05 -6.93 -14.63
N THR A 70 -8.43 -5.76 -14.50
CA THR A 70 -8.92 -4.62 -13.71
C THR A 70 -10.28 -4.11 -14.22
N GLY A 71 -10.50 -4.17 -15.54
CA GLY A 71 -11.74 -3.71 -16.18
C GLY A 71 -12.99 -4.52 -15.82
N ARG A 72 -12.83 -5.81 -15.49
CA ARG A 72 -13.90 -6.67 -14.95
C ARG A 72 -14.06 -6.57 -13.43
N ASN A 73 -13.12 -5.91 -12.76
CA ASN A 73 -13.00 -5.86 -11.29
C ASN A 73 -13.04 -4.40 -10.76
N LEU A 74 -13.82 -3.52 -11.39
CA LEU A 74 -13.93 -2.11 -11.00
C LEU A 74 -14.40 -1.92 -9.54
N LEU A 75 -15.21 -2.85 -9.01
CA LEU A 75 -15.64 -2.83 -7.60
C LEU A 75 -14.45 -3.02 -6.65
N LEU A 76 -13.50 -3.89 -7.00
CA LEU A 76 -12.27 -4.08 -6.23
C LEU A 76 -11.44 -2.80 -6.24
N LEU A 77 -11.31 -2.14 -7.39
CA LEU A 77 -10.62 -0.84 -7.49
C LEU A 77 -11.29 0.21 -6.59
N LYS A 78 -12.63 0.31 -6.62
CA LYS A 78 -13.37 1.26 -5.77
C LYS A 78 -13.17 0.97 -4.29
N GLN A 79 -13.15 -0.31 -3.92
CA GLN A 79 -12.91 -0.75 -2.56
C GLN A 79 -11.47 -0.46 -2.10
N ALA A 80 -10.49 -0.63 -2.98
CA ALA A 80 -9.10 -0.28 -2.73
C ALA A 80 -8.95 1.20 -2.37
N VAL A 81 -9.58 2.10 -3.15
CA VAL A 81 -9.62 3.54 -2.80
C VAL A 81 -10.29 3.78 -1.45
N LYS A 82 -11.42 3.11 -1.17
CA LYS A 82 -12.16 3.26 0.10
C LYS A 82 -11.32 2.86 1.33
N TRP A 83 -10.44 1.88 1.18
CA TRP A 83 -9.52 1.41 2.23
C TRP A 83 -8.17 2.14 2.26
N GLY A 84 -7.91 3.07 1.34
CA GLY A 84 -6.63 3.77 1.25
C GLY A 84 -5.51 2.95 0.60
N VAL A 85 -5.83 1.84 -0.08
CA VAL A 85 -4.89 1.12 -0.96
C VAL A 85 -4.81 1.90 -2.27
N THR A 86 -4.10 3.02 -2.25
CA THR A 86 -3.96 3.97 -3.36
C THR A 86 -2.54 4.03 -3.94
N TYR A 87 -1.69 3.03 -3.69
CA TYR A 87 -0.51 2.76 -4.52
C TYR A 87 -0.90 1.68 -5.52
N TRP A 88 -1.06 2.02 -6.80
CA TRP A 88 -1.46 1.07 -7.84
C TRP A 88 -0.33 0.80 -8.81
N ASP A 89 -0.04 -0.47 -9.06
CA ASP A 89 1.01 -0.92 -9.96
C ASP A 89 0.41 -1.57 -11.21
N THR A 90 0.87 -1.19 -12.39
CA THR A 90 0.52 -1.83 -13.67
C THR A 90 1.73 -1.86 -14.60
N ALA A 91 1.55 -2.29 -15.85
CA ALA A 91 2.57 -2.32 -16.88
C ALA A 91 1.92 -2.42 -18.26
N ALA A 92 2.59 -1.89 -19.29
CA ALA A 92 2.17 -2.07 -20.68
C ALA A 92 2.00 -3.56 -21.04
N ARG A 93 2.83 -4.44 -20.48
CA ARG A 93 2.74 -5.89 -20.72
C ARG A 93 1.55 -6.56 -20.02
N TYR A 94 0.98 -5.94 -18.99
CA TYR A 94 -0.23 -6.46 -18.33
C TYR A 94 -1.50 -6.14 -19.15
N GLU A 95 -1.38 -5.39 -20.24
CA GLU A 95 -2.50 -5.11 -21.12
C GLU A 95 -3.04 -6.37 -21.83
N TYR A 96 -2.26 -7.46 -21.87
CA TYR A 96 -2.80 -8.78 -22.22
C TYR A 96 -4.02 -9.17 -21.36
N TRP A 97 -4.06 -8.73 -20.10
CA TRP A 97 -5.20 -8.90 -19.21
C TRP A 97 -6.13 -7.69 -19.14
N GLY A 98 -5.84 -6.61 -19.87
CA GLY A 98 -6.60 -5.37 -19.87
C GLY A 98 -6.38 -4.52 -18.63
N SER A 99 -5.17 -4.53 -18.06
CA SER A 99 -4.86 -3.86 -16.79
C SER A 99 -4.92 -2.34 -16.90
N GLU A 100 -4.23 -1.75 -17.87
CA GLU A 100 -4.16 -0.29 -18.03
C GLU A 100 -5.51 0.22 -18.52
N THR A 101 -6.07 -0.41 -19.56
CA THR A 101 -7.41 -0.06 -20.07
C THR A 101 -8.49 -0.17 -18.98
N GLY A 102 -8.39 -1.17 -18.09
CA GLY A 102 -9.35 -1.33 -17.01
C GLY A 102 -9.20 -0.29 -15.90
N ILE A 103 -7.97 0.15 -15.59
CA ILE A 103 -7.72 1.29 -14.71
C ILE A 103 -8.22 2.59 -15.37
N GLY A 104 -8.01 2.78 -16.68
CA GLY A 104 -8.52 3.94 -17.40
C GLY A 104 -10.05 4.01 -17.38
N LYS A 105 -10.74 2.87 -17.56
CA LYS A 105 -12.20 2.78 -17.35
C LYS A 105 -12.61 3.21 -15.94
N TYR A 106 -11.82 2.89 -14.92
CA TYR A 106 -12.08 3.34 -13.56
C TYR A 106 -11.91 4.86 -13.43
N PHE A 107 -10.82 5.44 -13.95
CA PHE A 107 -10.59 6.89 -13.89
C PHE A 107 -11.62 7.70 -14.67
N THR A 108 -12.08 7.21 -15.83
CA THR A 108 -13.19 7.86 -16.55
C THR A 108 -14.47 7.90 -15.72
N ARG A 109 -14.73 6.87 -14.89
CA ARG A 109 -15.92 6.81 -14.03
C ARG A 109 -15.77 7.60 -12.71
N TYR A 110 -14.56 7.68 -12.17
CA TYR A 110 -14.24 8.34 -10.90
C TYR A 110 -13.01 9.26 -11.05
N PRO A 111 -13.11 10.33 -11.86
CA PRO A 111 -11.96 11.19 -12.18
C PRO A 111 -11.36 11.85 -10.91
N GLU A 112 -12.18 12.09 -9.89
CA GLU A 112 -11.75 12.66 -8.61
C GLU A 112 -10.84 11.73 -7.78
N ASP A 113 -10.80 10.43 -8.11
CA ASP A 113 -9.97 9.46 -7.42
C ASP A 113 -8.53 9.43 -7.99
N ARG A 114 -8.30 9.88 -9.24
CA ARG A 114 -6.95 9.85 -9.86
C ARG A 114 -5.90 10.55 -9.00
N LYS A 115 -6.23 11.73 -8.46
CA LYS A 115 -5.34 12.52 -7.57
C LYS A 115 -5.02 11.87 -6.22
N LYS A 116 -5.76 10.82 -5.83
CA LYS A 116 -5.53 10.08 -4.58
C LYS A 116 -4.56 8.92 -4.79
N ILE A 117 -4.34 8.52 -6.04
CA ILE A 117 -3.66 7.30 -6.43
C ILE A 117 -2.26 7.64 -6.91
N PHE A 118 -1.28 7.01 -6.29
CA PHE A 118 0.10 6.95 -6.76
C PHE A 118 0.17 5.79 -7.76
N LEU A 119 0.18 6.12 -9.06
CA LEU A 119 0.07 5.18 -10.16
C LEU A 119 1.46 4.89 -10.74
N VAL A 120 1.77 3.60 -10.85
CA VAL A 120 3.04 3.12 -11.41
C VAL A 120 2.78 2.32 -12.67
N SER A 121 3.48 2.61 -13.75
CA SER A 121 3.50 1.73 -14.94
C SER A 121 4.93 1.41 -15.37
N LYS A 122 5.09 0.31 -16.11
CA LYS A 122 6.38 -0.21 -16.53
C LYS A 122 6.35 -0.47 -18.03
N ALA A 123 7.34 0.06 -18.74
CA ALA A 123 7.61 -0.28 -20.12
C ALA A 123 8.39 -1.61 -20.22
N TYR A 124 8.27 -2.29 -21.36
CA TYR A 124 9.03 -3.50 -21.67
C TYR A 124 10.13 -3.21 -22.70
N SER A 125 10.90 -2.15 -22.48
CA SER A 125 12.02 -1.74 -23.33
C SER A 125 13.08 -1.01 -22.51
N LEU A 126 14.34 -1.13 -22.94
CA LEU A 126 15.45 -0.31 -22.49
C LEU A 126 15.90 0.68 -23.56
N ASP A 127 15.35 0.58 -24.78
CA ASP A 127 15.59 1.52 -25.87
C ASP A 127 14.78 2.81 -25.63
N PRO A 128 15.44 3.97 -25.49
CA PRO A 128 14.78 5.25 -25.24
C PRO A 128 13.70 5.59 -26.25
N SER A 129 13.91 5.32 -27.55
CA SER A 129 12.95 5.65 -28.61
C SER A 129 11.64 4.88 -28.49
N ARG A 130 11.70 3.70 -27.87
CA ARG A 130 10.54 2.85 -27.62
C ARG A 130 9.87 3.17 -26.28
N LEU A 131 10.60 3.77 -25.34
CA LEU A 131 10.02 4.18 -24.05
C LEU A 131 8.93 5.23 -24.25
N ASP A 132 9.15 6.21 -25.13
CA ASP A 132 8.15 7.24 -25.44
C ASP A 132 6.86 6.62 -25.98
N GLN A 133 6.98 5.65 -26.90
CA GLN A 133 5.82 4.94 -27.46
C GLN A 133 5.05 4.15 -26.39
N TYR A 134 5.76 3.53 -25.44
CA TYR A 134 5.12 2.84 -24.32
C TYR A 134 4.42 3.82 -23.39
N LEU A 135 5.06 4.96 -23.08
CA LEU A 135 4.48 5.99 -22.23
C LEU A 135 3.19 6.54 -22.86
N ASP A 136 3.22 6.91 -24.14
CA ASP A 136 2.05 7.44 -24.86
C ASP A 136 0.90 6.43 -24.88
N ALA A 137 1.20 5.16 -25.18
CA ALA A 137 0.20 4.09 -25.17
C ALA A 137 -0.37 3.86 -23.76
N SER A 138 0.48 3.84 -22.74
CA SER A 138 0.05 3.70 -21.34
C SER A 138 -0.85 4.85 -20.91
N LEU A 139 -0.48 6.11 -21.21
CA LEU A 139 -1.30 7.28 -20.90
C LEU A 139 -2.67 7.23 -21.58
N ASP A 140 -2.71 6.82 -22.86
CA ASP A 140 -3.99 6.65 -23.57
C ASP A 140 -4.83 5.53 -22.95
N ASN A 141 -4.26 4.37 -22.66
CA ASN A 141 -4.97 3.25 -22.02
C ASN A 141 -5.51 3.64 -20.63
N LEU A 142 -4.66 4.31 -19.83
CA LEU A 142 -4.96 4.73 -18.47
C LEU A 142 -5.88 5.95 -18.42
N LYS A 143 -6.14 6.64 -19.54
CA LYS A 143 -7.00 7.83 -19.60
C LYS A 143 -6.61 8.89 -18.55
N THR A 144 -5.30 9.13 -18.43
CA THR A 144 -4.69 10.13 -17.55
C THR A 144 -3.53 10.80 -18.28
N ASP A 145 -3.18 12.00 -17.86
CA ASP A 145 -2.13 12.85 -18.41
C ASP A 145 -0.75 12.68 -17.74
N TYR A 146 -0.66 11.91 -16.65
CA TYR A 146 0.61 11.61 -15.96
C TYR A 146 0.59 10.24 -15.28
N ILE A 147 1.80 9.70 -15.08
CA ILE A 147 2.10 8.51 -14.26
C ILE A 147 3.08 8.95 -13.17
N ASP A 148 2.89 8.48 -11.93
CA ASP A 148 3.66 8.94 -10.78
C ASP A 148 5.06 8.29 -10.70
N LEU A 149 5.19 7.07 -11.25
CA LEU A 149 6.46 6.34 -11.38
C LEU A 149 6.50 5.40 -12.60
#